data_AF-A0A9D2N3Q8-F1
#
_entry.id   AF-A0A9D2N3Q8-F1
#
_cell.length_a   1.000
_cell.length_b   1.000
_cell.length_c   1.000
_cell.angle_alpha   90.00
_cell.angle_beta   90.00
_cell.angle_gamma   90.00
#
_symmetry.space_group_name_H-M   'P 1'
#
loop_
_entity.id
_entity.type
_entity.pdbx_description
1 polymer ?
#
loop_
_entity_poly.entity_id
_entity_poly.type
_entity_poly.pdbx_seq_one_letter_code
_entity_poly.pdbx_strand_id
1 'polypeptide(L)'
;MGRTIVKCKYTNFDGLQERISNLLRQRRYKHMTENNEDVWKCGVGLKKYIKIEFAENNTLVISAWVRDIGCDEQDLNGILYLVPKKQVRNVVNEIQTLVKYE
;
A
#
# COMPACT_ATOMS: atom_id res chain seq x y z
N MET A 1 14.21 -3.88 -7.49
CA MET A 1 13.98 -2.55 -6.87
C MET A 1 12.76 -1.86 -7.50
N GLY A 2 11.56 -2.46 -7.42
CA GLY A 2 10.34 -1.93 -8.07
C GLY A 2 9.26 -1.44 -7.10
N ARG A 3 9.55 -1.36 -5.80
CA ARG A 3 8.58 -1.03 -4.76
C ARG A 3 9.09 0.10 -3.88
N THR A 4 8.19 1.02 -3.54
CA THR A 4 8.43 2.01 -2.49
C THR A 4 8.09 1.38 -1.14
N ILE A 5 9.05 1.42 -0.21
CA ILE A 5 8.87 0.88 1.13
C ILE A 5 8.80 2.05 2.11
N VAL A 6 7.73 2.08 2.90
CA VAL A 6 7.53 3.05 3.96
C VAL A 6 7.39 2.30 5.28
N LYS A 7 8.15 2.73 6.29
CA LYS A 7 8.09 2.15 7.63
C LYS A 7 7.56 3.20 8.59
N CYS A 8 6.56 2.84 9.39
CA CYS A 8 6.01 3.69 10.45
C CYS A 8 5.86 2.89 11.74
N LYS A 9 6.10 3.54 12.87
CA LYS A 9 5.80 2.98 14.19
C LYS A 9 4.33 3.18 14.51
N TYR A 10 3.70 2.16 15.08
CA TYR A 10 2.34 2.25 15.64
C TYR A 10 2.40 2.05 17.15
N THR A 11 1.49 2.69 17.88
CA THR A 11 1.43 2.59 19.34
C THR A 11 0.51 1.45 19.76
N ASN A 12 -0.66 1.36 19.13
CA ASN A 12 -1.68 0.36 19.41
C ASN A 12 -1.89 -0.54 18.19
N PHE A 13 -1.98 -1.85 18.38
CA PHE A 13 -2.36 -2.78 17.33
C PHE A 13 -3.87 -3.03 17.29
N ASP A 14 -4.55 -2.80 18.41
CA ASP A 14 -5.96 -3.12 18.58
C ASP A 14 -6.82 -2.33 17.58
N GLY A 15 -7.52 -3.04 16.70
CA GLY A 15 -8.34 -2.46 15.64
C GLY A 15 -7.58 -1.78 14.49
N LEU A 16 -6.26 -1.57 14.58
CA LEU A 16 -5.48 -0.88 13.54
C LEU A 16 -5.56 -1.60 12.19
N GLN A 17 -5.40 -2.92 12.18
CA GLN A 17 -5.50 -3.72 10.95
C GLN A 17 -6.87 -3.57 10.28
N GLU A 18 -7.96 -3.54 11.06
CA GLU A 18 -9.30 -3.37 10.54
C GLU A 18 -9.51 -1.96 9.98
N ARG A 19 -9.03 -0.93 10.67
CA ARG A 19 -9.08 0.46 10.21
C ARG A 19 -8.34 0.65 8.90
N ILE A 20 -7.12 0.10 8.77
CA ILE A 20 -6.34 0.11 7.52
C ILE A 20 -7.11 -0.63 6.42
N SER A 21 -7.67 -1.79 6.73
CA SER A 21 -8.46 -2.58 5.78
C SER A 21 -9.70 -1.81 5.29
N ASN A 22 -10.40 -1.13 6.19
CA ASN A 22 -11.57 -0.31 5.88
C ASN A 22 -11.19 0.89 5.01
N LEU A 23 -10.09 1.58 5.31
CA LEU A 23 -9.55 2.66 4.47
C LEU A 23 -9.25 2.16 3.05
N LEU A 24 -8.56 1.02 2.92
CA LEU A 24 -8.22 0.45 1.62
C LEU A 24 -9.46 0.06 0.81
N ARG A 25 -10.47 -0.53 1.46
CA ARG A 25 -11.78 -0.83 0.83
C ARG A 25 -12.50 0.43 0.35
N GLN A 26 -12.52 1.50 1.15
CA GLN A 26 -13.08 2.80 0.75
C GLN A 26 -12.38 3.38 -0.47
N ARG A 27 -11.07 3.13 -0.60
CA ARG A 27 -10.25 3.50 -1.77
C ARG A 27 -10.36 2.51 -2.94
N ARG A 28 -11.32 1.57 -2.89
CA ARG A 28 -11.60 0.54 -3.90
C ARG A 28 -10.46 -0.45 -4.11
N TYR A 29 -9.60 -0.64 -3.10
CA TYR A 29 -8.65 -1.73 -3.11
C TYR A 29 -9.35 -3.01 -2.65
N LYS A 30 -9.04 -4.10 -3.35
CA LYS A 30 -9.48 -5.45 -3.00
C LYS A 30 -8.29 -6.22 -2.45
N HIS A 31 -8.53 -6.90 -1.35
CA HIS A 31 -7.58 -7.81 -0.74
C HIS A 31 -7.51 -9.10 -1.56
N MET A 32 -6.29 -9.58 -1.85
CA MET A 32 -6.07 -10.81 -2.59
C MET A 32 -4.65 -11.36 -2.34
N THR A 33 -4.49 -12.67 -2.53
CA THR A 33 -3.16 -13.29 -2.58
C THR A 33 -2.66 -13.30 -4.03
N GLU A 34 -1.49 -12.73 -4.30
CA GLU A 34 -0.84 -12.72 -5.62
C GLU A 34 0.64 -13.06 -5.43
N ASN A 35 1.17 -14.03 -6.18
CA ASN A 35 2.56 -14.52 -6.06
C ASN A 35 2.97 -14.91 -4.61
N ASN A 36 2.07 -15.57 -3.88
CA ASN A 36 2.23 -15.93 -2.45
C ASN A 36 2.38 -14.72 -1.51
N GLU A 37 2.07 -13.52 -1.97
CA GLU A 37 2.01 -12.32 -1.13
C GLU A 37 0.55 -11.91 -0.90
N ASP A 38 0.26 -11.51 0.33
CA ASP A 38 -1.01 -10.93 0.72
C ASP A 38 -1.02 -9.43 0.39
N VAL A 39 -1.81 -9.03 -0.61
CA VAL A 39 -1.74 -7.68 -1.19
C VAL A 39 -3.12 -7.06 -1.39
N TRP A 40 -3.13 -5.74 -1.39
CA TRP A 40 -4.26 -4.91 -1.75
C TRP A 40 -4.08 -4.37 -3.16
N LYS A 41 -5.05 -4.65 -4.04
CA LYS A 41 -4.99 -4.29 -5.45
C LYS A 41 -6.17 -3.44 -5.91
N CYS A 42 -5.91 -2.44 -6.74
CA CYS A 42 -6.92 -1.62 -7.40
C CYS A 42 -6.56 -1.35 -8.87
N GLY A 43 -7.57 -1.25 -9.75
CA GLY A 43 -7.42 -0.91 -11.18
C GLY A 43 -7.53 -2.10 -12.15
N VAL A 44 -7.84 -1.78 -13.40
CA VAL A 44 -7.92 -2.71 -14.56
C VAL A 44 -6.87 -2.25 -15.58
N GLY A 45 -6.02 -3.15 -16.08
CA GLY A 45 -4.84 -2.77 -16.87
C GLY A 45 -3.68 -2.37 -15.95
N LEU A 46 -3.51 -1.06 -15.75
CA LEU A 46 -2.54 -0.51 -14.81
C LEU A 46 -3.01 -0.71 -13.36
N LYS A 47 -2.40 -1.70 -12.71
CA LYS A 47 -2.74 -2.13 -11.36
C LYS A 47 -1.91 -1.35 -10.34
N LYS A 48 -2.56 -0.98 -9.25
CA LYS A 48 -1.97 -0.34 -8.08
C LYS A 48 -1.93 -1.34 -6.94
N TYR A 49 -0.81 -1.41 -6.26
CA TYR A 49 -0.57 -2.39 -5.21
C TYR A 49 -0.12 -1.73 -3.93
N ILE A 50 -0.64 -2.25 -2.82
CA ILE A 50 -0.20 -1.93 -1.46
C ILE A 50 -0.13 -3.26 -0.71
N LYS A 51 1.01 -3.54 -0.09
CA LYS A 51 1.21 -4.64 0.85
C LYS A 51 1.42 -4.06 2.23
N ILE A 52 0.74 -4.64 3.21
CA ILE A 52 0.78 -4.20 4.60
C ILE A 52 1.33 -5.36 5.43
N GLU A 53 2.44 -5.11 6.11
CA GLU A 53 3.10 -6.11 6.96
C GLU A 53 3.34 -5.51 8.35
N PHE A 54 2.86 -6.20 9.38
CA PHE A 54 3.15 -5.86 10.76
C PHE A 54 4.43 -6.61 11.15
N ALA A 55 5.51 -5.86 11.30
CA ALA A 55 6.81 -6.35 11.71
C ALA A 55 7.05 -6.09 13.20
N GLU A 56 8.14 -6.65 13.72
CA GLU A 56 8.54 -6.53 15.11
C GLU A 56 8.71 -5.06 15.56
N ASN A 57 8.70 -4.86 16.88
CA ASN A 57 8.86 -3.55 17.53
C ASN A 57 7.80 -2.53 17.12
N ASN A 58 6.56 -3.00 16.96
CA ASN A 58 5.41 -2.20 16.54
C ASN A 58 5.69 -1.40 15.26
N THR A 59 6.23 -2.08 14.25
CA THR A 59 6.60 -1.45 12.97
C THR A 59 5.64 -1.89 11.89
N LEU A 60 4.87 -0.97 11.33
CA LEU A 60 4.12 -1.19 10.12
C LEU A 60 5.03 -0.96 8.91
N VAL A 61 5.16 -1.96 8.06
CA VAL A 61 5.87 -1.90 6.78
C VAL A 61 4.84 -1.86 5.66
N ILE A 62 4.87 -0.79 4.88
CA ILE A 62 4.00 -0.56 3.73
C ILE A 62 4.86 -0.65 2.48
N SER A 63 4.63 -1.67 1.66
CA SER A 63 5.25 -1.77 0.33
C SER A 63 4.24 -1.38 -0.74
N ALA A 64 4.58 -0.43 -1.60
CA ALA A 64 3.65 0.14 -2.58
C ALA A 64 4.28 0.27 -3.97
N TRP A 65 3.54 -0.11 -5.01
CA TRP A 65 4.01 -0.07 -6.40
C TRP A 65 2.84 0.02 -7.39
N VAL A 66 3.16 0.31 -8.63
CA VAL A 66 2.24 0.17 -9.77
C VAL A 66 2.81 -0.85 -10.76
N ARG A 67 1.93 -1.50 -11.52
CA ARG A 67 2.33 -2.47 -12.55
C ARG A 67 1.35 -2.42 -13.71
N ASP A 68 1.88 -2.29 -14.92
CA ASP A 68 1.09 -2.46 -16.15
C ASP A 68 1.19 -3.89 -16.68
N ILE A 69 0.26 -4.29 -17.55
CA ILE A 69 0.25 -5.60 -18.18
C ILE A 69 1.53 -5.77 -19.01
N GLY A 70 2.28 -6.84 -18.74
CA GLY A 70 3.53 -7.14 -19.45
C GLY A 70 4.72 -6.27 -19.02
N CYS A 71 4.57 -5.42 -18.00
CA CYS A 71 5.66 -4.63 -17.45
C CYS A 71 6.08 -5.11 -16.05
N ASP A 72 7.33 -4.78 -15.70
CA ASP A 72 7.84 -4.94 -14.35
C ASP A 72 7.18 -3.98 -13.36
N GLU A 73 7.30 -4.32 -12.08
CA GLU A 73 6.86 -3.46 -10.98
C GLU A 73 7.61 -2.12 -11.02
N GLN A 74 6.86 -1.04 -10.79
CA GLN A 74 7.36 0.32 -10.80
C GLN A 74 7.11 0.97 -9.44
N ASP A 75 8.16 1.54 -8.87
CA ASP A 75 8.06 2.20 -7.57
C ASP A 75 7.29 3.53 -7.69
N LEU A 76 7.09 4.16 -6.54
CA LEU A 76 6.57 5.49 -6.29
C LEU A 76 7.04 6.53 -7.31
N ASN A 77 8.33 6.53 -7.66
CA ASN A 77 9.05 7.68 -8.22
C ASN A 77 9.03 7.78 -9.74
N GLY A 78 9.52 8.90 -10.26
CA GLY A 78 9.56 9.17 -11.71
C GLY A 78 8.24 9.66 -12.32
N ILE A 79 8.30 9.94 -13.62
CA ILE A 79 7.22 10.57 -14.39
C ILE A 79 6.30 9.57 -15.09
N LEU A 80 6.77 8.36 -15.36
CA LEU A 80 5.92 7.31 -15.96
C LEU A 80 4.81 6.92 -14.97
N TYR A 81 3.57 6.83 -15.44
CA TYR A 81 2.40 6.55 -14.61
C TYR A 81 2.22 7.53 -13.43
N LEU A 82 2.65 8.79 -13.59
CA LEU A 82 2.66 9.80 -12.52
C LEU A 82 1.32 9.90 -11.75
N VAL A 83 0.20 9.95 -12.47
CA VAL A 83 -1.14 10.07 -11.85
C VAL A 83 -1.47 8.84 -10.99
N PRO A 84 -1.41 7.61 -11.52
CA PRO A 84 -1.52 6.38 -10.73
C PRO A 84 -0.58 6.34 -9.52
N LYS A 85 0.71 6.66 -9.71
CA LYS A 85 1.71 6.69 -8.63
C LYS A 85 1.34 7.70 -7.55
N LYS A 86 0.86 8.90 -7.93
CA LYS A 86 0.36 9.91 -6.99
C LYS A 86 -0.85 9.41 -6.19
N GLN A 87 -1.78 8.69 -6.83
CA GLN A 87 -2.92 8.10 -6.14
C GLN A 87 -2.48 7.07 -5.10
N VAL A 88 -1.53 6.18 -5.41
CA VAL A 88 -1.00 5.23 -4.43
C VAL A 88 -0.30 5.95 -3.28
N ARG A 89 0.54 6.96 -3.57
CA ARG A 89 1.20 7.77 -2.53
C ARG A 89 0.20 8.42 -1.58
N ASN A 90 -0.90 8.95 -2.10
CA ASN A 90 -1.94 9.57 -1.27
C ASN A 90 -2.52 8.55 -0.29
N VAL A 91 -2.83 7.32 -0.75
CA VAL A 91 -3.34 6.26 0.13
C VAL A 91 -2.30 5.85 1.17
N VAL A 92 -1.02 5.73 0.79
CA VAL A 92 0.07 5.44 1.75
C VAL A 92 0.18 6.53 2.82
N ASN A 93 0.09 7.81 2.42
CA ASN A 93 0.11 8.93 3.35
C ASN A 93 -1.11 8.91 4.30
N GLU A 94 -2.29 8.55 3.79
CA GLU A 94 -3.49 8.38 4.63
C GLU A 94 -3.32 7.25 5.65
N ILE A 95 -2.70 6.13 5.28
CA ILE A 95 -2.37 5.04 6.20
C ILE A 95 -1.38 5.52 7.27
N GLN A 96 -0.33 6.23 6.88
CA GLN A 96 0.63 6.78 7.85
C GLN A 96 -0.02 7.78 8.80
N THR A 97 -0.95 8.58 8.30
CA THR A 97 -1.74 9.52 9.10
C THR A 97 -2.58 8.73 10.10
N LEU A 98 -3.33 7.73 9.64
CA LEU A 98 -4.15 6.85 10.49
C LEU A 98 -3.36 6.23 11.64
N VAL A 99 -2.12 5.80 11.37
CA VAL A 99 -1.21 5.16 12.34
C VAL A 99 -0.62 6.14 13.34
N LYS A 100 -0.37 7.40 12.96
CA LYS A 100 0.25 8.41 13.83
C LYS A 100 -0.71 9.02 14.85
N TYR A 101 -2.01 9.01 14.59
CA TYR A 101 -3.03 9.55 15.48
C TYR A 101 -3.64 8.49 16.41
N GLU A 102 -2.89 7.41 16.68
CA GLU A 102 -3.19 6.39 17.70
C GLU A 102 -2.32 6.51 18.95
#